data_AF-A0A2G9TB06-F1
#
_entry.id   AF-A0A2G9TB06-F1
#
_cell.length_a   1.000
_cell.length_b   1.000
_cell.length_c   1.000
_cell.angle_alpha   90.00
_cell.angle_beta   90.00
_cell.angle_gamma   90.00
#
_symmetry.space_group_name_H-M   'P 1'
#
loop_
_entity.id
_entity.type
_entity.pdbx_description
1 polymer ?
#
loop_
_entity_poly.entity_id
_entity_poly.type
_entity_poly.pdbx_seq_one_letter_code
_entity_poly.pdbx_strand_id
1 'polypeptide(L)'
;GSDVMLIESPVLPNRQHLSDMRWHTLLYYQEERTGLQMLLVDNTTAISDNEMLPELGNVITIGGAPISAPLVRGGFRGCLAALRINERLIDLIEDCDLKKDVVRGCA
;
A
#
# COMPACT_ATOMS: atom_id res chain seq x y z
N GLY A 1 14.52 -4.53 -19.15
CA GLY A 1 14.41 -3.39 -18.24
C GLY A 1 12.94 -3.14 -18.02
N SER A 2 12.42 -3.49 -16.85
CA SER A 2 11.03 -3.20 -16.49
C SER A 2 10.97 -1.76 -16.03
N ASP A 3 10.33 -0.91 -16.84
CA ASP A 3 9.99 0.45 -16.46
C ASP A 3 9.07 0.34 -15.23
N VAL A 4 9.59 0.70 -14.06
CA VAL A 4 8.82 0.66 -12.83
C VAL A 4 7.91 1.85 -12.92
N MET A 5 6.61 1.64 -13.04
CA MET A 5 5.63 2.72 -12.99
C MET A 5 5.83 3.44 -11.63
N LEU A 6 6.48 4.60 -11.67
CA LEU A 6 6.74 5.40 -10.47
C LEU A 6 5.46 6.18 -10.18
N ILE A 7 4.91 5.98 -8.99
CA ILE A 7 3.80 6.77 -8.50
C ILE A 7 4.39 8.04 -7.88
N GLU A 8 3.99 9.19 -8.40
CA GLU A 8 4.43 10.50 -7.95
C GLU A 8 3.41 11.12 -6.99
N SER A 9 3.86 11.88 -5.98
CA SER A 9 2.95 12.65 -5.14
C SER A 9 2.43 13.85 -5.94
N PRO A 10 1.11 14.03 -6.01
CA PRO A 10 0.51 15.17 -6.71
C PRO A 10 0.57 16.48 -5.90
N VAL A 11 0.79 16.41 -4.58
CA VAL A 11 0.78 17.56 -3.68
C VAL A 11 2.17 18.21 -3.56
N LEU A 12 3.22 17.49 -3.94
CA LEU A 12 4.58 18.00 -3.89
C LEU A 12 4.95 18.80 -5.15
N PRO A 13 5.79 19.85 -5.02
CA PRO A 13 6.35 20.55 -6.17
C PRO A 13 7.03 19.56 -7.13
N ASN A 14 6.84 19.76 -8.44
CA ASN A 14 7.44 18.95 -9.50
C ASN A 14 7.08 17.45 -9.47
N ARG A 15 5.95 17.06 -8.84
CA ARG A 15 5.48 15.67 -8.79
C ARG A 15 6.56 14.70 -8.27
N GLN A 16 7.14 15.04 -7.12
CA GLN A 16 8.19 14.24 -6.52
C GLN A 16 7.71 12.85 -6.09
N HIS A 17 8.63 11.88 -6.05
CA HIS A 17 8.36 10.50 -5.65
C HIS A 17 7.89 10.39 -4.18
N LEU A 18 7.08 9.38 -3.85
CA LEU A 18 6.54 9.14 -2.50
C LEU A 18 7.59 8.74 -1.44
N SER A 19 8.84 8.53 -1.83
CA SER A 19 9.95 8.24 -0.91
C SER A 19 10.71 9.50 -0.55
N ASP A 20 10.00 10.48 0.01
CA ASP A 20 10.49 11.82 0.33
C ASP A 20 10.59 12.09 1.84
N MET A 21 10.37 11.06 2.67
CA MET A 21 10.35 11.13 4.14
C MET A 21 9.16 11.95 4.70
N ARG A 22 8.07 12.09 3.95
CA ARG A 22 6.82 12.72 4.42
C ARG A 22 5.68 11.71 4.54
N TRP A 23 4.64 12.14 5.24
CA TRP A 23 3.40 11.37 5.34
C TRP A 23 2.57 11.51 4.07
N HIS A 24 2.14 10.37 3.53
CA HIS A 24 1.23 10.29 2.40
C HIS A 24 -0.03 9.51 2.79
N THR A 25 -1.17 9.91 2.22
CA THR A 25 -2.43 9.17 2.39
C THR A 25 -2.71 8.33 1.15
N LEU A 26 -2.92 7.04 1.37
CA LEU A 26 -3.22 6.06 0.32
C LEU A 26 -4.60 5.45 0.55
N LEU A 27 -5.41 5.37 -0.50
CA LEU A 27 -6.66 4.63 -0.51
C LEU A 27 -6.75 3.81 -1.80
N TYR A 28 -6.90 2.50 -1.67
CA TYR A 28 -7.12 1.59 -2.79
C TYR A 28 -8.48 0.90 -2.64
N TYR A 29 -9.29 0.92 -3.69
CA TYR A 29 -10.58 0.22 -3.72
C TYR A 29 -10.98 -0.13 -5.16
N GLN A 30 -11.93 -1.06 -5.29
CA GLN A 30 -12.59 -1.34 -6.56
C GLN A 30 -13.96 -0.64 -6.59
N GLU A 31 -14.24 0.12 -7.65
CA GLU A 31 -15.55 0.76 -7.82
C GLU A 31 -16.59 -0.30 -8.21
N GLU A 32 -17.60 -0.51 -7.37
CA GLU A 32 -18.58 -1.60 -7.54
C GLU A 32 -19.32 -1.58 -8.88
N ARG A 33 -19.62 -0.39 -9.41
CA ARG A 33 -20.44 -0.24 -10.62
C ARG A 33 -19.67 -0.57 -11.90
N THR A 34 -18.39 -0.21 -11.95
CA THR A 34 -17.57 -0.30 -13.16
C THR A 34 -16.55 -1.42 -13.09
N GLY A 35 -16.26 -1.93 -11.89
CA GLY A 35 -15.16 -2.86 -11.65
C GLY A 35 -13.78 -2.21 -11.70
N LEU A 36 -13.69 -0.89 -11.91
CA LEU A 36 -12.41 -0.17 -12.04
C LEU A 36 -11.65 -0.18 -10.72
N GLN A 37 -10.34 -0.32 -10.83
CA GLN A 37 -9.44 -0.25 -9.69
C GLN A 37 -8.99 1.20 -9.50
N MET A 38 -9.23 1.72 -8.30
CA MET A 38 -9.01 3.11 -7.92
C MET A 38 -7.87 3.17 -6.92
N LEU A 39 -6.85 3.98 -7.19
CA LEU A 39 -5.79 4.32 -6.24
C LEU A 39 -5.79 5.84 -6.03
N LEU A 40 -5.99 6.27 -4.79
CA LEU A 40 -5.89 7.67 -4.40
C LEU A 40 -4.61 7.87 -3.60
N VAL A 41 -3.84 8.87 -3.98
CA VAL A 41 -2.61 9.31 -3.33
C VAL A 41 -2.72 10.81 -3.04
N ASP A 42 -2.71 11.20 -1.77
CA ASP A 42 -2.80 12.60 -1.33
C ASP A 42 -3.88 13.43 -2.06
N ASN A 43 -5.05 12.83 -2.30
CA ASN A 43 -6.19 13.43 -3.00
C ASN A 43 -6.08 13.52 -4.54
N THR A 44 -5.13 12.82 -5.17
CA THR A 44 -5.16 12.56 -6.63
C THR A 44 -5.42 11.11 -6.92
N THR A 45 -6.27 10.89 -7.91
CA THR A 45 -6.73 9.57 -8.31
C THR A 45 -5.95 9.07 -9.52
N ALA A 46 -5.41 7.86 -9.41
CA ALA A 46 -5.00 7.02 -10.52
C ALA A 46 -6.05 5.91 -10.73
N ILE A 47 -6.39 5.65 -11.99
CA ILE A 47 -7.42 4.70 -12.38
C ILE A 47 -6.78 3.64 -13.26
N SER A 48 -7.07 2.38 -12.96
CA SER A 48 -6.67 1.24 -13.79
C SER A 48 -7.92 0.51 -14.27
N ASP A 49 -7.99 0.30 -15.59
CA ASP A 49 -9.00 -0.53 -16.26
C ASP A 49 -8.61 -2.00 -16.33
N ASN A 50 -7.48 -2.37 -15.72
CA ASN A 50 -7.02 -3.74 -15.69
C ASN A 50 -7.98 -4.60 -14.86
N GLU A 51 -8.62 -5.57 -15.52
CA GLU A 51 -9.48 -6.60 -14.92
C GLU A 51 -8.64 -7.60 -14.11
N MET A 52 -8.02 -7.15 -13.03
CA MET A 52 -7.36 -8.05 -12.10
C MET A 52 -8.40 -8.52 -11.07
N LEU A 53 -8.76 -9.80 -11.15
CA LEU A 53 -9.54 -10.51 -10.14
C LEU A 53 -8.59 -11.38 -9.30
N PRO A 54 -7.89 -10.81 -8.31
CA PRO A 54 -6.98 -11.59 -7.49
C PRO A 54 -7.76 -12.61 -6.66
N GLU A 55 -7.35 -13.87 -6.71
CA GLU A 55 -7.78 -14.86 -5.73
C GLU A 55 -7.12 -14.51 -4.39
N LEU A 56 -7.92 -14.01 -3.45
CA LEU A 56 -7.44 -13.65 -2.12
C LEU A 56 -7.29 -14.91 -1.26
N GLY A 57 -6.09 -15.06 -0.69
CA GLY A 57 -5.85 -16.04 0.36
C GLY A 57 -6.39 -15.59 1.72
N ASN A 58 -6.06 -16.36 2.75
CA ASN A 58 -6.43 -16.09 4.15
C ASN A 58 -5.33 -15.38 4.95
N VAL A 59 -4.18 -15.07 4.33
CA VAL A 59 -3.05 -14.41 4.99
C VAL A 59 -2.82 -13.05 4.36
N ILE A 60 -2.72 -12.02 5.20
CA ILE A 60 -2.34 -10.67 4.80
C ILE A 60 -0.93 -10.41 5.32
N THR A 61 -0.04 -9.96 4.43
CA THR A 61 1.33 -9.59 4.77
C THR A 61 1.53 -8.10 4.55
N ILE A 62 2.15 -7.43 5.51
CA ILE A 62 2.30 -5.97 5.51
C ILE A 62 3.77 -5.64 5.76
N GLY A 63 4.29 -4.70 4.97
CA GLY A 63 5.69 -4.27 5.05
C GLY A 63 6.71 -5.24 4.46
N GLY A 64 6.26 -6.36 3.90
CA GLY A 64 7.09 -7.34 3.21
C GLY A 64 6.21 -8.39 2.55
N ALA A 65 6.85 -9.30 1.82
CA ALA A 65 6.17 -10.44 1.20
C ALA A 65 6.68 -11.74 1.85
N PRO A 66 5.84 -12.80 1.91
CA PRO A 66 6.30 -14.11 2.36
C PRO A 66 7.40 -14.63 1.43
N ILE A 67 8.26 -15.52 1.95
CA ILE A 67 9.41 -16.09 1.21
C ILE A 67 8.97 -16.79 -0.09
N SER A 68 7.73 -17.27 -0.14
CA SER A 68 7.12 -17.91 -1.31
C SER A 68 6.68 -16.94 -2.41
N ALA A 69 6.64 -15.63 -2.15
CA ALA A 69 6.21 -14.65 -3.15
C ALA A 69 7.32 -14.41 -4.19
N PRO A 70 7.04 -14.57 -5.50
CA PRO A 70 8.05 -14.53 -6.56
C PRO A 70 8.66 -13.13 -6.81
N LEU A 71 8.16 -12.07 -6.14
CA LEU A 71 8.63 -10.70 -6.27
C LEU A 71 8.94 -10.09 -4.91
N VAL A 72 10.07 -10.46 -4.30
CA VAL A 72 10.61 -9.67 -3.19
C VAL A 72 11.47 -8.56 -3.76
N ARG A 73 10.82 -7.45 -4.15
CA ARG A 73 11.46 -6.13 -4.00
C ARG A 73 11.58 -5.91 -2.49
N GLY A 74 12.70 -5.35 -2.03
CA GLY A 74 13.02 -5.24 -0.59
C GLY A 74 11.83 -4.78 0.27
N GLY A 75 11.77 -5.28 1.52
CA GLY A 75 10.68 -4.95 2.45
C GLY A 75 10.52 -3.44 2.65
N PHE A 76 9.31 -3.02 3.01
CA PHE A 76 9.01 -1.63 3.33
C PHE A 76 9.81 -1.21 4.56
N ARG A 77 10.44 -0.04 4.47
CA ARG A 77 11.12 0.60 5.57
C ARG A 77 10.58 2.01 5.71
N GLY A 78 9.82 2.24 6.78
CA GLY A 78 9.17 3.51 7.04
C GLY A 78 8.12 3.33 8.12
N CYS A 79 7.16 4.25 8.14
CA CYS A 79 6.14 4.29 9.16
C CYS A 79 4.76 4.18 8.52
N LEU A 80 3.88 3.38 9.13
CA LEU A 80 2.50 3.21 8.75
C LEU A 80 1.62 3.71 9.89
N ALA A 81 0.52 4.37 9.54
CA ALA A 81 -0.46 4.86 10.49
C ALA A 81 -1.86 4.72 9.91
N ALA A 82 -2.86 4.66 10.80
CA ALA A 82 -4.28 4.63 10.44
C ALA A 82 -4.64 3.56 9.37
N LEU A 83 -4.01 2.38 9.43
CA LEU A 83 -4.28 1.32 8.47
C LEU A 83 -5.71 0.77 8.65
N ARG A 84 -6.50 0.86 7.60
CA ARG A 84 -7.83 0.25 7.52
C ARG A 84 -7.85 -0.75 6.37
N ILE A 85 -8.46 -1.91 6.62
CA ILE A 85 -8.76 -2.90 5.59
C ILE A 85 -10.27 -3.04 5.57
N ASN A 86 -10.87 -2.70 4.43
CA ASN A 86 -12.30 -2.39 4.34
C ASN A 86 -12.64 -1.32 5.40
N GLU A 87 -13.59 -1.59 6.28
CA GLU A 87 -14.00 -0.63 7.32
C GLU A 87 -13.29 -0.82 8.67
N ARG A 88 -12.49 -1.88 8.83
CA ARG A 88 -11.86 -2.22 10.11
C ARG A 88 -10.52 -1.51 10.28
N LEU A 89 -10.36 -0.78 11.37
CA LEU A 89 -9.06 -0.28 11.83
C LEU A 89 -8.23 -1.45 12.36
N ILE A 90 -7.00 -1.60 11.88
CA ILE A 90 -6.10 -2.70 12.24
C ILE A 90 -4.99 -2.17 13.15
N ASP A 91 -4.82 -2.77 14.33
CA ASP A 91 -3.60 -2.57 15.12
C ASP A 91 -2.54 -3.58 14.66
N LEU A 92 -1.59 -3.13 13.84
CA LEU A 92 -0.53 -3.97 13.27
C LEU A 92 0.32 -4.75 14.29
N ILE A 93 0.36 -4.31 15.55
CA ILE A 93 1.18 -4.92 16.60
C ILE A 93 0.40 -5.95 17.41
N GLU A 94 -0.89 -5.68 17.65
CA GLU A 94 -1.77 -6.52 18.47
C GLU A 94 -2.57 -7.54 17.65
N ASP A 95 -2.99 -7.18 16.42
CA ASP A 95 -3.80 -8.03 15.54
C ASP A 95 -2.96 -9.02 14.71
N CYS A 96 -1.62 -8.99 14.79
CA CYS A 96 -0.74 -9.82 13.96
C CYS A 96 -0.41 -11.19 14.59
N ASP A 97 -0.40 -12.25 13.77
CA ASP A 97 0.07 -13.57 14.21
C ASP A 97 1.60 -13.63 14.32
N LEU A 98 2.31 -12.95 13.41
CA LEU A 98 3.77 -12.94 13.30
C LEU A 98 4.27 -11.53 13.02
N LYS A 99 5.30 -11.11 13.76
CA LYS A 99 5.98 -9.82 13.57
C LYS A 99 7.49 -9.97 13.63
N LYS A 100 8.18 -9.16 12.83
CA LYS A 100 9.64 -9.09 12.77
C LYS A 100 10.05 -7.66 12.42
N ASP A 101 10.99 -7.10 13.18
CA ASP A 101 11.56 -5.78 12.94
C ASP A 101 10.51 -4.64 12.88
N VAL A 102 9.42 -4.78 13.64
CA VAL A 102 8.36 -3.76 13.78
C VAL A 102 8.27 -3.30 15.23
N VAL A 103 8.11 -1.99 15.44
CA VAL A 103 7.92 -1.36 16.75
C VAL A 103 6.72 -0.41 16.72
N ARG A 104 6.17 -0.09 17.90
CA ARG A 104 5.06 0.86 18.03
C ARG A 104 5.59 2.30 17.92
N GLY A 105 4.94 3.10 17.08
CA GLY A 105 5.26 4.52 16.88
C GLY A 105 6.42 4.76 15.92
N CYS A 106 6.63 6.03 15.59
CA CYS A 106 7.66 6.53 14.70
C CYS A 106 8.07 7.94 15.16
N ALA A 107 9.35 8.29 14.95
CA ALA A 107 9.92 9.58 15.33
C ALA A 107 9.76 10.63 14.23
#